data_AF-F4GXV8-F1
#
_entry.id   AF-F4GXV8-F1
#
_cell.length_a   1.000
_cell.length_b   1.000
_cell.length_c   1.000
_cell.angle_alpha   90.00
_cell.angle_beta   90.00
_cell.angle_gamma   90.00
#
_symmetry.space_group_name_H-M   'P 1'
#
loop_
_entity.id
_entity.type
_entity.pdbx_description
1 polymer ?
#
loop_
_entity_poly.entity_id
_entity_poly.type
_entity_poly.pdbx_seq_one_letter_code
_entity_poly.pdbx_strand_id
1 'polypeptide(L)'
;MVKRKLDYSSICHADILAKLHYDQETGHLTWKKAGNRTDLIGTRAGALNGQGYRRIQIKGMNVAEHRLIWFYMTGKWPEEVDHINGEPSDNRWSNLREADRFINTQNTIRKPSESGYIGVSRYNNSGLWMAQIAANKKKIFLGAFECPKEAHHAYLRAKAELHSGFVPDRYKEMS
;
A
#
# COMPACT_ATOMS: atom_id res chain seq x y z
N MET A 1 12.07 -3.59 17.50
CA MET A 1 11.60 -2.19 17.59
C MET A 1 10.08 -2.21 17.65
N VAL A 2 9.48 -1.96 18.81
CA VAL A 2 8.01 -1.91 18.96
C VAL A 2 7.54 -0.63 18.25
N LYS A 3 6.82 -0.75 17.13
CA LYS A 3 6.22 0.42 16.47
C LYS A 3 5.21 1.02 17.45
N ARG A 4 5.48 2.25 17.92
CA ARG A 4 4.56 3.02 18.77
C ARG A 4 3.21 3.11 18.05
N LYS A 5 2.15 2.58 18.66
CA LYS A 5 0.78 2.69 18.12
C LYS A 5 0.50 4.20 18.02
N LEU A 6 0.20 4.70 16.81
CA LEU A 6 -0.13 6.10 16.62
C LEU A 6 -1.47 6.33 17.32
N ASP A 7 -1.45 7.16 18.36
CA ASP A 7 -2.65 7.53 19.10
C ASP A 7 -3.26 8.79 18.49
N TYR A 8 -4.39 8.61 17.81
CA TYR A 8 -5.16 9.69 17.19
C TYR A 8 -6.40 10.07 18.00
N SER A 9 -6.51 9.65 19.26
CA SER A 9 -7.68 9.88 20.12
C SER A 9 -8.07 11.34 20.28
N SER A 10 -7.12 12.27 20.17
CA SER A 10 -7.39 13.72 20.26
C SER A 10 -7.90 14.35 18.95
N ILE A 11 -7.91 13.60 17.84
CA ILE A 11 -8.47 14.04 16.55
C ILE A 11 -9.90 13.52 16.46
N CYS A 12 -10.88 14.43 16.60
CA CYS A 12 -12.28 14.08 16.42
C CYS A 12 -12.71 14.22 14.95
N HIS A 13 -13.71 13.43 14.55
CA HIS A 13 -14.19 13.40 13.17
C HIS A 13 -14.82 14.73 12.75
N ALA A 14 -15.60 15.36 13.64
CA ALA A 14 -16.20 16.66 13.40
C ALA A 14 -15.16 17.76 13.08
N ASP A 15 -14.03 17.78 13.78
CA ASP A 15 -12.94 18.74 13.52
C ASP A 15 -12.37 18.55 12.11
N ILE A 16 -12.23 17.30 11.67
CA ILE A 16 -11.72 16.98 10.33
C ILE A 16 -12.69 17.46 9.26
N LEU A 17 -13.99 17.18 9.39
CA LEU A 17 -15.02 17.65 8.45
C LEU A 17 -15.13 19.18 8.39
N ALA A 18 -14.88 19.86 9.52
CA ALA A 18 -14.87 21.31 9.59
C ALA A 18 -13.64 21.94 8.92
N LYS A 19 -12.48 21.28 9.01
CA LYS A 19 -11.18 21.81 8.53
C LYS A 19 -10.81 21.40 7.12
N LEU A 20 -11.28 20.25 6.65
CA LEU A 20 -10.85 19.65 5.39
C LEU A 20 -12.03 19.36 4.46
N HIS A 21 -11.78 19.46 3.17
CA HIS A 21 -12.67 18.99 2.12
C HIS A 21 -11.98 17.82 1.41
N TYR A 22 -12.69 16.70 1.27
CA TYR A 22 -12.23 15.58 0.46
C TYR A 22 -12.92 15.60 -0.89
N ASP A 23 -12.13 15.63 -1.96
CA ASP A 23 -12.62 15.48 -3.32
C ASP A 23 -12.42 14.02 -3.76
N GLN A 24 -13.52 13.31 -3.99
CA GLN A 24 -13.50 11.89 -4.36
C GLN A 24 -12.97 11.64 -5.77
N GLU A 25 -13.12 12.62 -6.68
CA GLU A 25 -12.70 12.51 -8.08
C GLU A 25 -11.19 12.63 -8.20
N THR A 26 -10.58 13.51 -7.42
CA THR A 26 -9.13 13.71 -7.41
C THR A 26 -8.42 12.89 -6.34
N GLY A 27 -9.13 12.47 -5.30
CA GLY A 27 -8.55 11.82 -4.12
C GLY A 27 -7.80 12.79 -3.20
N HIS A 28 -8.02 14.10 -3.33
CA HIS A 28 -7.26 15.11 -2.61
C HIS A 28 -8.00 15.64 -1.38
N LEU A 29 -7.27 15.88 -0.30
CA LEU A 29 -7.74 16.69 0.81
C LEU A 29 -7.30 18.14 0.60
N THR A 30 -8.21 19.10 0.73
CA THR A 30 -7.91 20.54 0.71
C THR A 30 -8.33 21.22 2.00
N TRP A 31 -7.66 22.32 2.38
CA TRP A 31 -8.00 23.07 3.59
C TRP A 31 -9.26 23.91 3.39
N LYS A 32 -10.29 23.67 4.19
CA LYS A 32 -11.43 24.59 4.37
C LYS A 32 -11.11 25.66 5.41
N LYS A 33 -10.39 25.27 6.46
CA LYS A 33 -9.92 26.15 7.54
C LYS A 33 -8.54 25.71 8.00
N ALA A 34 -7.58 26.63 7.99
CA ALA A 34 -6.18 26.37 8.33
C ALA A 34 -5.67 27.22 9.50
N GLY A 35 -6.54 27.47 10.50
CA GLY A 35 -6.20 28.30 11.67
C GLY A 35 -5.74 29.69 11.25
N ASN A 36 -4.54 30.10 11.68
CA ASN A 36 -3.95 31.40 11.34
C ASN A 36 -3.36 31.46 9.92
N ARG A 37 -3.29 30.32 9.21
CA ARG A 37 -2.72 30.20 7.86
C ARG A 37 -3.82 30.26 6.80
N THR A 38 -4.47 31.41 6.70
CA THR A 38 -5.57 31.64 5.74
C THR A 38 -5.14 31.47 4.28
N ASP A 39 -3.85 31.67 3.99
CA ASP A 39 -3.22 31.44 2.69
C ASP A 39 -3.30 29.98 2.22
N LEU A 40 -3.48 29.02 3.14
CA LEU A 40 -3.59 27.60 2.80
C LEU A 40 -5.02 27.20 2.41
N ILE A 41 -6.03 28.03 2.64
CA ILE A 41 -7.43 27.69 2.35
C ILE A 41 -7.58 27.44 0.84
N GLY A 42 -8.25 26.34 0.48
CA GLY A 42 -8.41 25.85 -0.89
C GLY A 42 -7.23 25.04 -1.43
N THR A 43 -6.04 25.12 -0.82
CA THR A 43 -4.86 24.36 -1.26
C THR A 43 -4.89 22.91 -0.79
N ARG A 44 -4.19 22.03 -1.51
CA ARG A 44 -4.03 20.62 -1.12
C ARG A 44 -3.27 20.52 0.20
N ALA A 45 -3.85 19.79 1.15
CA ALA A 45 -3.32 19.64 2.48
C ALA A 45 -2.04 18.79 2.51
N GLY A 46 -1.15 19.14 3.43
CA GLY A 46 0.06 18.36 3.70
C GLY A 46 1.16 18.45 2.64
N ALA A 47 2.16 17.58 2.76
CA ALA A 47 3.32 17.52 1.88
C ALA A 47 3.75 16.07 1.63
N LEU A 48 4.45 15.83 0.52
CA LEU A 48 5.04 14.52 0.23
C LEU A 48 6.25 14.27 1.15
N ASN A 49 6.40 13.04 1.63
CA ASN A 49 7.64 12.59 2.24
C ASN A 49 8.62 12.06 1.19
N GLY A 50 9.85 11.72 1.59
CA GLY A 50 10.86 11.14 0.70
C GLY A 50 10.53 9.74 0.14
N GLN A 51 9.37 9.18 0.48
CA GLN A 51 8.87 7.89 0.00
C GLN A 51 7.61 8.05 -0.88
N GLY A 52 7.24 9.28 -1.24
CA GLY A 52 6.06 9.58 -2.08
C GLY A 52 4.72 9.62 -1.34
N TYR A 53 4.69 9.37 -0.03
CA TYR A 53 3.45 9.45 0.75
C TYR A 53 3.17 10.87 1.21
N ARG A 54 1.98 11.38 0.90
CA ARG A 54 1.50 12.67 1.42
C ARG A 54 1.10 12.55 2.89
N ARG A 55 1.58 13.48 3.71
CA ARG A 55 1.27 13.57 5.14
C ARG A 55 0.74 14.95 5.51
N ILE A 56 -0.28 14.98 6.35
CA ILE A 56 -0.99 16.17 6.79
C ILE A 56 -0.79 16.34 8.29
N GLN A 57 -0.43 17.55 8.72
CA GLN A 57 -0.30 17.88 10.13
C GLN A 57 -1.66 18.29 10.70
N ILE A 58 -2.16 17.54 11.68
CA ILE A 58 -3.42 17.83 12.41
C ILE A 58 -3.11 17.81 13.90
N LYS A 59 -3.39 18.92 14.61
CA LYS A 59 -3.13 19.07 16.05
C LYS A 59 -1.71 18.63 16.46
N GLY A 60 -0.71 19.01 15.66
CA GLY A 60 0.69 18.66 15.89
C GLY A 60 1.10 17.24 15.44
N MET A 61 0.16 16.41 14.98
CA MET A 61 0.43 15.03 14.53
C MET A 61 0.49 14.90 13.02
N ASN A 62 1.48 14.17 12.50
CA ASN A 62 1.62 13.88 11.07
C ASN A 62 0.85 12.61 10.67
N VAL A 63 -0.32 12.77 10.08
CA VAL A 63 -1.20 11.69 9.62
C VAL A 63 -1.00 11.46 8.12
N ALA A 64 -0.97 10.20 7.67
CA ALA A 64 -0.93 9.90 6.23
C ALA A 64 -2.25 10.28 5.55
N GLU A 65 -2.20 10.85 4.33
CA GLU A 65 -3.38 11.37 3.62
C GLU A 65 -4.45 10.29 3.43
N HIS A 66 -4.09 9.10 2.94
CA HIS A 66 -5.02 7.99 2.73
C HIS A 66 -5.73 7.52 4.03
N ARG A 67 -5.04 7.54 5.18
CA ARG A 67 -5.65 7.19 6.48
C ARG A 67 -6.61 8.27 6.94
N LEU A 68 -6.28 9.53 6.69
CA LEU A 68 -7.13 10.66 7.03
C LEU A 68 -8.39 10.68 6.17
N ILE A 69 -8.28 10.31 4.89
CA ILE A 69 -9.43 10.11 3.99
C ILE A 69 -10.33 8.98 4.50
N TRP A 70 -9.77 7.86 4.93
CA TRP A 70 -10.56 6.78 5.53
C TRP A 70 -11.32 7.25 6.76
N PHE A 71 -10.65 7.96 7.66
CA PHE A 71 -11.29 8.56 8.84
C PHE A 71 -12.35 9.60 8.46
N TYR A 72 -12.10 10.42 7.43
CA TYR A 72 -13.05 11.38 6.89
C TYR A 72 -14.34 10.69 6.42
N MET A 73 -14.22 9.60 5.67
CA MET A 73 -15.34 8.89 5.06
C MET A 73 -16.12 8.03 6.07
N THR A 74 -15.43 7.41 7.03
CA THR A 74 -16.03 6.38 7.90
C THR A 74 -16.23 6.82 9.35
N GLY A 75 -15.60 7.92 9.78
CA GLY A 75 -15.55 8.34 11.18
C GLY A 75 -14.72 7.43 12.09
N LYS A 76 -14.05 6.40 11.54
CA LYS A 76 -13.26 5.42 12.29
C LYS A 76 -11.83 5.37 11.77
N TRP A 77 -10.87 5.27 12.69
CA TRP A 77 -9.47 5.12 12.31
C TRP A 77 -9.21 3.68 11.85
N PRO A 78 -8.67 3.48 10.63
CA PRO A 78 -8.29 2.15 10.17
C PRO A 78 -7.02 1.69 10.88
N GLU A 79 -6.83 0.38 11.02
CA GLU A 79 -5.54 -0.16 11.46
C GLU A 79 -4.47 0.12 10.39
N GLU A 80 -4.76 -0.27 9.14
CA GLU A 80 -4.00 0.05 7.93
C GLU A 80 -4.96 0.25 6.74
N VAL A 81 -4.51 1.03 5.74
CA VAL A 81 -5.21 1.23 4.46
C VAL A 81 -4.19 1.01 3.35
N ASP A 82 -4.60 0.30 2.31
CA ASP A 82 -3.77 -0.01 1.15
C ASP A 82 -4.41 0.54 -0.13
N HIS A 83 -3.58 0.79 -1.13
CA HIS A 83 -3.97 1.25 -2.45
C HIS A 83 -4.17 0.04 -3.37
N ILE A 84 -5.35 -0.10 -3.97
CA ILE A 84 -5.71 -1.24 -4.82
C ILE A 84 -4.79 -1.33 -6.04
N ASN A 85 -4.49 -0.20 -6.69
CA ASN A 85 -3.54 -0.13 -7.80
C ASN A 85 -2.07 -0.04 -7.35
N GLY A 86 -1.82 0.07 -6.05
CA GLY A 86 -0.49 0.20 -5.48
C GLY A 86 0.22 1.53 -5.76
N GLU A 87 -0.48 2.55 -6.27
CA GLU A 87 0.03 3.90 -6.51
C GLU A 87 -0.23 4.80 -5.27
N PRO A 88 0.79 5.19 -4.49
CA PRO A 88 0.60 5.93 -3.24
C PRO A 88 0.00 7.32 -3.40
N SER A 89 0.07 7.90 -4.61
CA SER A 89 -0.49 9.23 -4.90
C SER A 89 -1.97 9.21 -5.26
N ASP A 90 -2.52 8.06 -5.65
CA ASP A 90 -3.92 7.89 -6.06
C ASP A 90 -4.82 7.59 -4.86
N ASN A 91 -5.22 8.66 -4.16
CA ASN A 91 -5.98 8.58 -2.93
C ASN A 91 -7.51 8.62 -3.13
N ARG A 92 -8.00 8.27 -4.32
CA ARG A 92 -9.45 8.16 -4.59
C ARG A 92 -10.08 7.05 -3.74
N TRP A 93 -11.30 7.28 -3.26
CA TRP A 93 -11.97 6.34 -2.35
C TRP A 93 -12.14 4.95 -2.97
N SER A 94 -12.45 4.90 -4.26
CA SER A 94 -12.54 3.66 -5.05
C SER A 94 -11.22 2.89 -5.16
N ASN A 95 -10.08 3.53 -4.91
CA ASN A 95 -8.75 2.93 -4.94
C ASN A 95 -8.21 2.62 -3.54
N LEU A 96 -8.93 2.93 -2.46
CA LEU A 96 -8.51 2.62 -1.09
C LEU A 96 -9.26 1.40 -0.55
N ARG A 97 -8.57 0.57 0.23
CA ARG A 97 -9.19 -0.55 0.97
C ARG A 97 -8.62 -0.67 2.38
N GLU A 98 -9.42 -1.20 3.29
CA GLU A 98 -8.91 -1.64 4.59
C GLU A 98 -7.97 -2.82 4.36
N ALA A 99 -6.77 -2.74 4.91
CA ALA A 99 -5.77 -3.79 4.73
C ALA A 99 -5.49 -4.44 6.07
N ASP A 100 -5.57 -5.77 6.10
CA ASP A 100 -4.85 -6.52 7.13
C ASP A 100 -3.34 -6.36 6.87
N ARG A 101 -2.56 -6.15 7.92
CA ARG A 101 -1.08 -6.10 7.84
C ARG A 101 -0.52 -7.30 7.08
N PHE A 102 -1.16 -8.46 7.18
CA PHE A 102 -0.77 -9.65 6.43
C PHE A 102 -0.89 -9.46 4.92
N ILE A 103 -1.94 -8.80 4.44
CA ILE A 103 -2.18 -8.52 3.01
C ILE A 103 -1.14 -7.52 2.47
N ASN A 104 -0.85 -6.45 3.21
CA ASN A 104 0.15 -5.47 2.77
C ASN A 104 1.57 -6.08 2.65
N THR A 105 1.92 -6.98 3.58
CA THR A 105 3.23 -7.66 3.53
C THR A 105 3.35 -8.60 2.32
N GLN A 106 2.24 -9.16 1.81
CA GLN A 106 2.22 -9.99 0.60
C GLN A 106 2.50 -9.18 -0.68
N ASN A 107 2.12 -7.91 -0.68
CA ASN A 107 2.30 -6.97 -1.79
C ASN A 107 3.66 -6.26 -1.79
N THR A 108 4.49 -6.48 -0.76
CA THR A 108 5.84 -5.94 -0.72
C THR A 108 6.73 -6.68 -1.72
N ILE A 109 7.23 -5.96 -2.71
CA ILE A 109 8.16 -6.48 -3.70
C ILE A 109 9.52 -6.72 -3.02
N ARG A 110 10.02 -7.95 -3.13
CA ARG A 110 11.38 -8.29 -2.69
C ARG A 110 12.32 -8.20 -3.88
N LYS A 111 13.58 -7.86 -3.62
CA LYS A 111 14.63 -7.90 -4.64
C LYS A 111 14.64 -9.29 -5.30
N PRO A 112 14.61 -9.37 -6.65
CA PRO A 112 14.68 -10.66 -7.34
C PRO A 112 16.00 -11.37 -7.03
N SER A 113 15.99 -12.70 -7.13
CA SER A 113 17.20 -13.50 -6.97
C SER A 113 18.08 -13.43 -8.22
N GLU A 114 19.10 -14.28 -8.32
CA GLU A 114 19.94 -14.43 -9.52
C GLU A 114 19.14 -14.68 -10.81
N SER A 115 17.90 -15.17 -10.70
CA SER A 115 17.00 -15.36 -11.84
C SER A 115 16.54 -14.07 -12.52
N GLY A 116 16.64 -12.91 -11.84
CA GLY A 116 16.00 -11.67 -12.27
C GLY A 116 14.49 -11.61 -12.00
N TYR A 117 13.87 -12.74 -11.63
CA TYR A 117 12.43 -12.88 -11.41
C TYR A 117 12.08 -13.12 -9.93
N ILE A 118 11.03 -12.46 -9.45
CA ILE A 118 10.52 -12.66 -8.08
C ILE A 118 9.90 -14.05 -7.97
N GLY A 119 10.11 -14.69 -6.82
CA GLY A 119 9.54 -16.01 -6.52
C GLY A 119 10.25 -17.17 -7.21
N VAL A 120 11.33 -16.87 -7.96
CA VAL A 120 12.12 -17.85 -8.70
C VAL A 120 13.53 -17.92 -8.11
N SER A 121 14.06 -19.13 -7.95
CA SER A 121 15.44 -19.40 -7.51
C SER A 121 15.98 -20.68 -8.16
N ARG A 122 17.30 -20.84 -8.25
CA ARG A 122 17.91 -22.09 -8.75
C ARG A 122 17.45 -23.30 -7.95
N TYR A 123 17.13 -24.39 -8.63
CA TYR A 123 16.69 -25.65 -8.04
C TYR A 123 17.85 -26.65 -7.97
N ASN A 124 18.52 -26.67 -6.82
CA ASN A 124 19.64 -27.58 -6.56
C ASN A 124 20.71 -27.50 -7.68
N ASN A 125 21.45 -28.59 -7.89
CA ASN A 125 22.45 -28.70 -8.96
C ASN A 125 21.85 -29.22 -10.29
N SER A 126 20.52 -29.22 -10.42
CA SER A 126 19.83 -29.79 -11.58
C SER A 126 19.82 -28.89 -12.82
N GLY A 127 20.23 -27.62 -12.67
CA GLY A 127 20.10 -26.59 -13.71
C GLY A 127 18.69 -26.02 -13.86
N LEU A 128 17.70 -26.55 -13.14
CA LEU A 128 16.32 -26.07 -13.17
C LEU A 128 16.11 -24.84 -12.28
N TRP A 129 14.98 -24.17 -12.49
CA TRP A 129 14.48 -23.01 -11.76
C TRP A 129 13.24 -23.38 -10.97
N MET A 130 13.28 -23.22 -9.66
CA MET A 130 12.16 -23.47 -8.76
C MET A 130 11.31 -22.23 -8.61
N ALA A 131 9.99 -22.40 -8.76
CA ALA A 131 8.99 -21.42 -8.34
C ALA A 131 8.46 -21.77 -6.95
N GLN A 132 8.45 -20.79 -6.04
CA GLN A 132 7.89 -20.97 -4.69
C GLN A 132 7.16 -19.71 -4.23
N ILE A 133 6.09 -19.91 -3.46
CA ILE A 133 5.34 -18.82 -2.84
C ILE A 133 5.18 -19.07 -1.34
N ALA A 134 5.21 -17.99 -0.56
CA ALA A 134 4.84 -18.03 0.85
C ALA A 134 3.38 -17.59 0.98
N ALA A 135 2.50 -18.48 1.44
CA ALA A 135 1.11 -18.18 1.73
C ALA A 135 0.72 -18.89 3.04
N ASN A 136 -0.10 -18.23 3.87
CA ASN A 136 -0.57 -18.79 5.15
C ASN A 136 0.56 -19.34 6.04
N LYS A 137 1.68 -18.61 6.13
CA LYS A 137 2.91 -18.97 6.88
C LYS A 137 3.62 -20.23 6.41
N LYS A 138 3.23 -20.81 5.28
CA LYS A 138 3.88 -21.98 4.66
C LYS A 138 4.53 -21.60 3.34
N LYS A 139 5.65 -22.27 3.03
CA LYS A 139 6.24 -22.22 1.68
C LYS A 139 5.58 -23.31 0.84
N ILE A 140 5.07 -22.93 -0.32
CA ILE A 140 4.40 -23.80 -1.28
C ILE A 140 5.32 -23.89 -2.50
N PHE A 141 5.73 -25.10 -2.84
CA PHE A 141 6.46 -25.40 -4.06
C PHE A 141 5.47 -25.44 -5.23
N LEU A 142 5.75 -24.64 -6.26
CA LEU A 142 4.87 -24.49 -7.43
C LEU A 142 5.37 -25.28 -8.64
N GLY A 143 6.60 -25.81 -8.56
CA GLY A 143 7.24 -26.57 -9.62
C GLY A 143 8.71 -26.18 -9.83
N ALA A 144 9.39 -27.01 -10.62
CA ALA A 144 10.71 -26.74 -11.15
C ALA A 144 10.62 -26.71 -12.68
N PHE A 145 11.28 -25.74 -13.30
CA PHE A 145 11.15 -25.40 -14.72
C PHE A 145 12.53 -25.22 -15.34
N GLU A 146 12.68 -25.50 -16.63
CA GLU A 146 13.94 -25.25 -17.34
C GLU A 146 14.18 -23.74 -17.56
N CYS A 147 13.09 -22.99 -17.67
CA CYS A 147 13.11 -21.55 -17.93
C CYS A 147 12.71 -20.74 -16.69
N PRO A 148 13.52 -19.73 -16.28
CA PRO A 148 13.19 -18.89 -15.12
C PRO A 148 11.92 -18.04 -15.35
N LYS A 149 11.61 -17.70 -16.61
CA LYS A 149 10.39 -16.97 -16.98
C LYS A 149 9.13 -17.82 -16.78
N GLU A 150 9.19 -19.10 -17.11
CA GLU A 150 8.08 -20.04 -16.89
C GLU A 150 7.81 -20.25 -15.39
N ALA A 151 8.89 -20.41 -14.61
CA ALA A 151 8.80 -20.42 -13.15
C ALA A 151 8.15 -19.14 -12.60
N HIS A 152 8.48 -17.98 -13.18
CA HIS A 152 7.87 -16.71 -12.78
C HIS A 152 6.37 -16.65 -13.11
N HIS A 153 5.95 -17.15 -14.28
CA HIS A 153 4.53 -17.23 -14.63
C HIS A 153 3.74 -18.16 -13.69
N ALA A 154 4.35 -19.27 -13.25
CA ALA A 154 3.75 -20.14 -12.23
C ALA A 154 3.60 -19.42 -10.88
N TYR A 155 4.62 -18.63 -10.49
CA TYR A 155 4.54 -17.78 -9.30
C TYR A 155 3.42 -16.73 -9.39
N LEU A 156 3.30 -16.01 -10.50
CA LEU A 156 2.27 -14.98 -10.67
C LEU A 156 0.84 -15.56 -10.62
N ARG A 157 0.63 -16.74 -11.22
CA ARG A 157 -0.65 -17.47 -11.13
C ARG A 157 -1.00 -17.82 -9.68
N ALA A 158 -0.07 -18.48 -8.98
CA ALA A 158 -0.27 -18.83 -7.58
C ALA A 158 -0.46 -17.59 -6.70
N LYS A 159 0.18 -16.47 -7.02
CA LYS A 159 0.02 -15.22 -6.30
C LYS A 159 -1.37 -14.61 -6.47
N ALA A 160 -1.90 -14.63 -7.69
CA ALA A 160 -3.27 -14.18 -7.97
C ALA A 160 -4.32 -15.03 -7.25
N GLU A 161 -4.08 -16.34 -7.11
CA GLU A 161 -4.99 -17.26 -6.42
C GLU A 161 -4.89 -17.17 -4.89
N LEU A 162 -3.68 -17.06 -4.34
CA LEU A 162 -3.42 -17.22 -2.90
C LEU A 162 -3.33 -15.91 -2.13
N HIS A 163 -3.03 -14.80 -2.79
CA HIS A 163 -2.92 -13.48 -2.17
C HIS A 163 -4.07 -12.60 -2.67
N SER A 164 -5.14 -12.50 -1.88
CA SER A 164 -6.30 -11.64 -2.14
C SER A 164 -5.94 -10.15 -2.32
N GLY A 165 -4.71 -9.77 -1.93
CA GLY A 165 -4.16 -8.44 -2.11
C GLY A 165 -3.45 -8.17 -3.43
N PHE A 166 -3.19 -9.18 -4.26
CA PHE A 166 -2.22 -9.10 -5.34
C PHE A 166 -2.53 -7.98 -6.35
N VAL A 167 -1.52 -7.15 -6.62
CA VAL A 167 -1.56 -6.09 -7.64
C VAL A 167 -0.62 -6.49 -8.79
N PRO A 168 -1.14 -6.98 -9.94
CA PRO A 168 -0.32 -7.49 -11.04
C PRO A 168 0.60 -6.43 -11.66
N ASP A 169 0.15 -5.17 -11.70
CA ASP A 169 0.84 -4.08 -12.39
C ASP A 169 2.23 -3.79 -11.83
N ARG A 170 2.44 -4.09 -10.55
CA ARG A 170 3.74 -4.00 -9.87
C ARG A 170 4.80 -4.98 -10.40
N TYR A 171 4.42 -5.94 -11.23
CA TYR A 171 5.30 -6.98 -11.77
C TYR A 171 5.49 -6.86 -13.29
N LYS A 172 4.86 -5.87 -13.94
CA LYS A 172 4.89 -5.68 -15.40
C LYS A 172 6.27 -5.28 -15.95
N GLU A 173 7.12 -4.63 -15.16
CA GLU A 173 8.47 -4.19 -15.60
C GLU A 173 9.57 -5.23 -15.37
N MET A 174 9.24 -6.40 -14.83
CA MET A 174 10.21 -7.45 -14.51
C MET A 174 10.27 -8.56 -15.57
N SER A 175 9.72 -8.32 -16.75
CA SER A 175 9.57 -9.27 -17.86
C SER A 175 10.76 -9.30 -18.81
#